data_AF-A0A426S7W3-F1
#
_entry.id   AF-A0A426S7W3-F1
#
_cell.length_a   1.000
_cell.length_b   1.000
_cell.length_c   1.000
_cell.angle_alpha   90.00
_cell.angle_beta   90.00
_cell.angle_gamma   90.00
#
_symmetry.space_group_name_H-M   'P 1'
#
loop_
_entity.id
_entity.type
_entity.pdbx_description
1 polymer ?
#
loop_
_entity_poly.entity_id
_entity_poly.type
_entity_poly.pdbx_seq_one_letter_code
_entity_poly.pdbx_strand_id
1 'polypeptide(L)' 'MAAMDRYHLLLATSLRPVQQGWWGSEAVARDKFRRWIGEYGGMPGARLSLTDEETGEVLAAWPDHG' A
#
# COMPACT_ATOMS: atom_id res chain seq x y z
N MET A 1 -4.34 8.48 -19.89
CA MET A 1 -3.36 9.15 -19.00
C MET A 1 -2.41 8.07 -18.55
N ALA A 2 -1.12 8.22 -18.80
CA ALA A 2 -0.15 7.14 -18.63
C ALA A 2 -0.25 6.53 -17.24
N ALA A 3 -0.24 5.20 -17.17
CA ALA A 3 -0.40 4.36 -15.99
C ALA A 3 0.76 4.51 -14.99
N MET A 4 1.26 5.73 -14.76
CA MET A 4 2.38 6.02 -13.85
C MET A 4 1.97 6.02 -12.38
N ASP A 5 0.66 6.07 -12.12
CA ASP A 5 0.05 6.11 -10.79
C ASP A 5 -1.08 5.08 -10.62
N ARG A 6 -0.96 3.91 -11.27
CA ARG A 6 -1.98 2.86 -11.23
C ARG A 6 -2.05 2.17 -9.86
N TYR A 7 -0.90 1.91 -9.26
CA TYR A 7 -0.81 1.13 -8.03
C TYR A 7 -0.62 2.07 -6.85
N HIS A 8 -1.63 2.15 -6.00
CA HIS A 8 -1.68 3.02 -4.83
C HIS A 8 -1.36 2.22 -3.57
N LEU A 9 -0.28 2.59 -2.88
CA LEU A 9 0.04 2.09 -1.55
C LEU A 9 -0.38 3.12 -0.51
N LEU A 10 -1.23 2.71 0.43
CA LEU A 10 -1.67 3.52 1.55
C LEU A 10 -1.19 2.90 2.85
N LEU A 11 -0.49 3.69 3.67
CA LEU A 11 -0.21 3.43 5.08
C LEU A 11 -1.18 4.26 5.91
N ALA A 12 -1.98 3.59 6.73
CA ALA A 12 -2.84 4.20 7.73
C ALA A 12 -2.49 3.69 9.12
N THR A 13 -2.72 4.50 10.16
CA THR A 13 -2.68 4.05 11.55
C THR A 13 -4.02 4.33 12.19
N SER A 14 -4.67 3.29 12.73
CA SER A 14 -5.96 3.24 13.45
C SER A 14 -7.16 4.02 12.86
N LEU A 15 -7.01 5.29 12.48
CA LEU A 15 -8.05 6.17 11.93
C LEU A 15 -7.52 7.22 10.92
N ARG A 16 -6.21 7.26 10.61
CA ARG A 16 -5.64 8.32 9.75
C ARG A 16 -4.66 7.78 8.70
N PRO A 17 -4.78 8.23 7.43
CA PRO A 17 -3.69 8.13 6.47
C PRO A 17 -2.42 8.78 7.04
N VAL A 18 -1.33 8.03 7.06
CA VAL A 18 0.00 8.51 7.48
C VAL A 18 0.84 8.82 6.26
N GLN A 19 0.82 7.90 5.28
CA GLN A 19 1.61 8.04 4.07
C GLN A 19 0.90 7.33 2.93
N GLN A 20 1.08 7.84 1.72
CA GLN A 20 0.60 7.23 0.50
C GLN A 20 1.63 7.42 -0.61
N GLY A 21 1.65 6.48 -1.55
CA GLY A 21 2.49 6.55 -2.73
C GLY A 21 1.83 5.85 -3.90
N TRP A 22 2.20 6.27 -5.10
CA TRP A 22 1.68 5.71 -6.34
C TRP A 22 2.82 5.28 -7.25
N TRP A 23 2.59 4.19 -7.97
CA TRP A 23 3.53 3.62 -8.92
C TRP A 23 2.83 3.12 -10.16
N GLY A 24 3.54 3.13 -11.27
CA GLY A 24 3.06 2.57 -12.53
C GLY A 24 3.38 1.09 -12.76
N SER A 25 4.13 0.48 -11.85
CA SER A 25 4.53 -0.93 -11.94
C SER A 25 4.12 -1.66 -10.67
N GLU A 26 3.34 -2.74 -10.82
CA GLU A 26 2.91 -3.59 -9.71
C GLU A 26 4.11 -4.15 -8.95
N ALA A 27 5.13 -4.60 -9.67
CA ALA A 27 6.33 -5.18 -9.08
C ALA A 27 7.05 -4.19 -8.16
N VAL A 28 7.16 -2.92 -8.58
CA VAL A 28 7.73 -1.85 -7.76
C VAL A 28 6.81 -1.54 -6.57
N ALA A 29 5.51 -1.48 -6.78
CA ALA A 29 4.55 -1.20 -5.71
C ALA A 29 4.55 -2.31 -4.63
N ARG A 30 4.64 -3.58 -5.02
CA ARG A 30 4.78 -4.73 -4.10
C ARG A 30 6.12 -4.75 -3.37
N ASP A 31 7.20 -4.29 -4.01
CA ASP A 31 8.48 -4.09 -3.33
C ASP A 31 8.36 -3.02 -2.23
N LYS A 32 7.76 -1.87 -2.56
CA LYS A 32 7.52 -0.78 -1.61
C LYS A 32 6.60 -1.19 -0.48
N PHE A 33 5.55 -1.96 -0.76
CA PHE A 33 4.67 -2.53 0.26
C PHE A 33 5.44 -3.37 1.29
N ARG A 34 6.27 -4.33 0.84
CA ARG A 34 7.11 -5.16 1.73
C ARG A 34 8.08 -4.33 2.54
N ARG A 35 8.69 -3.32 1.93
CA ARG A 35 9.61 -2.41 2.60
C ARG A 35 8.92 -1.60 3.70
N TRP A 36 7.74 -1.05 3.41
CA TRP A 36 6.94 -0.30 4.39
C TRP A 36 6.44 -1.17 5.54
N ILE A 37 6.15 -2.46 5.31
CA ILE A 37 5.87 -3.38 6.43
C ILE A 37 7.07 -3.44 7.38
N GLY A 38 8.29 -3.57 6.85
CA GLY A 38 9.50 -3.58 7.68
C GLY A 38 9.77 -2.25 8.38
N GLU A 39 9.53 -1.12 7.71
CA GLU A 39 9.80 0.22 8.25
C GLU A 39 8.72 0.69 9.24
N TYR A 40 7.46 0.33 9.01
CA TYR A 40 6.30 0.92 9.70
C TYR A 40 5.37 -0.09 10.37
N GLY A 41 5.53 -1.40 10.12
CA GLY A 41 4.70 -2.44 10.73
C GLY A 41 4.84 -2.53 12.26
N GLY A 42 5.92 -2.01 12.83
CA GLY A 42 6.05 -1.88 14.29
C GLY A 42 5.17 -0.80 14.91
N MET A 43 4.54 0.08 14.13
CA MET A 43 3.69 1.13 14.67
C MET A 43 2.35 0.57 15.18
N PRO A 44 1.87 1.04 16.35
CA PRO A 44 0.57 0.63 16.87
C PRO A 44 -0.58 0.90 15.89
N GLY A 45 -1.28 -0.15 15.48
CA GLY A 45 -2.42 -0.05 14.58
C GLY A 45 -2.06 0.31 13.13
N ALA A 46 -0.81 0.09 12.71
CA ALA A 46 -0.42 0.22 11.31
C ALA A 46 -1.23 -0.74 10.42
N ARG A 47 -1.74 -0.19 9.34
CA ARG A 47 -2.40 -0.92 8.25
C ARG A 47 -1.85 -0.42 6.94
N LEU A 48 -1.46 -1.34 6.08
CA LEU A 48 -1.04 -1.05 4.72
C LEU A 48 -2.00 -1.70 3.75
N SER A 49 -2.33 -1.01 2.67
CA SER A 49 -3.12 -1.55 1.57
C SER A 49 -2.49 -1.14 0.24
N LEU A 50 -2.26 -2.12 -0.63
CA LEU A 50 -1.86 -1.91 -2.01
C LEU A 50 -3.07 -2.14 -2.90
N THR A 51 -3.51 -1.10 -3.60
CA THR A 51 -4.68 -1.11 -4.48
C THR A 51 -4.25 -0.87 -5.92
N ASP A 52 -4.82 -1.60 -6.85
CA ASP A 52 -4.81 -1.26 -8.27
C ASP A 52 -5.99 -0.33 -8.56
N GLU A 53 -5.72 0.96 -8.76
CA GLU A 53 -6.74 1.98 -8.99
C GLU A 53 -7.42 1.84 -10.37
N GLU A 54 -6.83 1.10 -11.31
CA GLU A 54 -7.46 0.84 -12.61
C GLU A 54 -8.60 -0.17 -12.48
N THR A 55 -8.41 -1.20 -11.67
CA THR A 55 -9.39 -2.29 -11.46
C THR A 55 -10.22 -2.09 -10.20
N GLY A 56 -9.75 -1.27 -9.25
CA GLY A 56 -10.30 -1.12 -7.90
C GLY A 56 -9.96 -2.28 -6.96
N GLU A 57 -9.06 -3.19 -7.36
CA GLU A 57 -8.73 -4.39 -6.59
C GLU A 57 -7.65 -4.12 -5.53
N VAL A 58 -7.85 -4.65 -4.31
CA VAL A 58 -6.80 -4.67 -3.28
C VAL A 58 -5.89 -5.87 -3.53
N LEU A 59 -4.69 -5.59 -4.06
CA LEU A 59 -3.69 -6.58 -4.42
C LEU A 59 -2.92 -7.16 -3.23
N ALA A 60 -2.84 -6.41 -2.12
CA ALA A 60 -2.25 -6.84 -0.86
C ALA A 60 -2.73 -5.95 0.29
N ALA A 61 -2.85 -6.53 1.49
CA ALA A 61 -3.15 -5.81 2.71
C ALA A 61 -2.27 -6.32 3.85
N TRP A 62 -1.93 -5.46 4.79
CA TRP A 62 -1.18 -5.81 5.99
C TRP A 62 -1.74 -5.07 7.22
N PRO A 63 -1.83 -5.69 8.41
CA PRO A 63 -1.68 -7.13 8.63
C PRO A 63 -2.71 -7.90 7.81
N ASP A 64 -2.30 -9.02 7.21
CA ASP A 64 -3.24 -9.96 6.59
C ASP A 64 -4.25 -10.33 7.68
N HIS A 65 -5.51 -9.97 7.49
CA HIS A 65 -6.60 -10.45 8.33
C HIS A 65 -6.72 -11.94 8.04
N GLY A 66 -5.96 -12.76 8.77
CA GLY A 66 -6.02 -14.21 8.72
C GLY A 66 -7.40 -14.76 9.04
#